data_AF-A0A420V6I6-F1
#
_entry.id   AF-A0A420V6I6-F1
#
_cell.length_a   1.000
_cell.length_b   1.000
_cell.length_c   1.000
_cell.angle_alpha   90.00
_cell.angle_beta   90.00
_cell.angle_gamma   90.00
#
_symmetry.space_group_name_H-M   'P 1'
#
loop_
_entity.id
_entity.type
_entity.pdbx_description
1 polymer ?
#
loop_
_entity_poly.entity_id
_entity_poly.type
_entity_poly.pdbx_seq_one_letter_code
_entity_poly.pdbx_strand_id
1 'polypeptide(L)'
;MYTEARKPYRVIVRVQDCRYGPEEVVAECVVTAWQPRTTVDVPASMIADSLNTPIDQLVGKRLSADVNIYAPTAGELYFRDFGMGPGVAQNGN
;
A
#
# COMPACT_ATOMS: atom_id res chain seq x y z
N MET A 1 -20.23 1.14 -18.20
CA MET A 1 -19.46 2.39 -18.04
C MET A 1 -18.58 2.21 -16.81
N TYR A 2 -17.30 1.88 -16.99
CA TYR A 2 -16.35 1.48 -15.92
C TYR A 2 -15.23 2.52 -15.72
N THR A 3 -15.49 3.78 -16.07
CA THR A 3 -14.41 4.79 -16.18
C THR A 3 -13.85 5.20 -14.82
N GLU A 4 -14.69 5.25 -13.77
CA GLU A 4 -14.26 5.62 -12.41
C GLU A 4 -13.47 4.50 -11.71
N ALA A 5 -13.80 3.22 -11.97
CA ALA A 5 -13.13 2.07 -11.36
C ALA A 5 -11.66 1.91 -11.76
N ARG A 6 -11.22 2.62 -12.81
CA ARG A 6 -9.81 2.63 -13.26
C ARG A 6 -9.08 3.93 -12.98
N LYS A 7 -9.75 4.95 -12.46
CA LYS A 7 -9.13 6.25 -12.19
C LYS A 7 -8.28 6.16 -10.91
N PRO A 8 -6.99 6.56 -10.95
CA PRO A 8 -6.15 6.55 -9.78
C PRO A 8 -6.47 7.75 -8.89
N TYR A 9 -6.47 7.52 -7.59
CA TYR A 9 -6.56 8.53 -6.55
C TYR A 9 -5.37 8.39 -5.62
N ARG A 10 -4.71 9.49 -5.29
CA ARG A 10 -3.62 9.51 -4.32
C ARG A 10 -4.20 9.33 -2.92
N VAL A 11 -3.89 8.20 -2.28
CA VAL A 11 -4.48 7.81 -0.99
C VAL A 11 -3.43 7.28 -0.02
N ILE A 12 -3.85 7.11 1.24
CA ILE A 12 -3.03 6.50 2.28
C ILE A 12 -3.19 4.98 2.26
N VAL A 13 -2.05 4.30 2.24
CA VAL A 13 -1.91 2.85 2.37
C VAL A 13 -1.12 2.58 3.65
N ARG A 14 -1.65 1.72 4.53
CA ARG A 14 -0.96 1.34 5.78
C ARG A 14 -0.49 -0.08 5.67
N VAL A 15 0.79 -0.32 5.87
CA VAL A 15 1.33 -1.68 5.97
C VAL A 15 1.10 -2.17 7.39
N GLN A 16 0.25 -3.19 7.57
CA GLN A 16 -0.07 -3.79 8.86
C GLN A 16 0.94 -4.86 9.25
N ASP A 17 1.29 -5.71 8.29
CA ASP A 17 2.20 -6.84 8.50
C ASP A 17 2.89 -7.24 7.19
N CYS A 18 3.93 -8.06 7.30
CA CYS A 18 4.57 -8.73 6.17
C CYS A 18 4.62 -10.24 6.42
N ARG A 19 3.93 -11.01 5.57
CA ARG A 19 3.97 -12.47 5.61
C ARG A 19 5.07 -12.99 4.70
N TYR A 20 5.98 -13.78 5.25
CA TYR A 20 7.11 -14.37 4.52
C TYR A 20 6.72 -15.73 3.96
N GLY A 21 6.57 -15.80 2.63
CA GLY A 21 6.36 -17.04 1.89
C GLY A 21 7.66 -17.59 1.28
N PRO A 22 7.66 -18.83 0.80
CA PRO A 22 8.82 -19.44 0.15
C PRO A 22 9.16 -18.79 -1.21
N GLU A 23 8.19 -18.17 -1.89
CA GLU A 23 8.38 -17.56 -3.21
C GLU A 23 8.39 -16.02 -3.16
N GLU A 24 7.61 -15.42 -2.26
CA GLU A 24 7.48 -13.96 -2.16
C GLU A 24 7.11 -13.53 -0.73
N VAL A 25 7.53 -12.32 -0.34
CA VAL A 25 7.07 -11.65 0.87
C VAL A 25 5.89 -10.74 0.51
N VAL A 26 4.78 -10.93 1.20
CA VAL A 26 3.52 -10.20 0.94
C VAL A 26 3.31 -9.19 2.06
N ALA A 27 3.10 -7.93 1.71
CA ALA A 27 2.68 -6.88 2.62
C ALA A 27 1.16 -6.84 2.73
N GLU A 28 0.64 -7.05 3.93
CA GLU A 28 -0.79 -6.87 4.23
C GLU A 28 -1.06 -5.37 4.42
N CYS A 29 -1.79 -4.79 3.47
CA CYS A 29 -2.01 -3.35 3.40
C CYS A 29 -3.47 -2.99 3.68
N VAL A 30 -3.72 -1.84 4.31
CA VAL A 30 -5.06 -1.25 4.41
C VAL A 30 -5.12 0.01 3.56
N VAL A 31 -6.01 0.02 2.57
CA VAL A 31 -6.31 1.21 1.74
C VAL A 31 -7.47 1.96 2.38
N THR A 32 -7.17 3.03 3.12
CA THR A 32 -8.16 3.68 3.99
C THR A 32 -9.35 4.29 3.24
N ALA A 33 -9.15 4.66 1.98
CA ALA A 33 -10.16 5.28 1.12
C ALA A 33 -11.00 4.28 0.29
N TRP A 34 -10.68 2.99 0.34
CA TRP A 34 -11.40 1.94 -0.40
C TRP A 34 -12.28 1.10 0.54
N GLN A 35 -11.66 0.27 1.37
CA GLN A 35 -12.34 -0.54 2.40
C GLN A 35 -11.47 -0.57 3.66
N PRO A 36 -11.66 0.35 4.61
CA PRO A 36 -10.72 0.57 5.72
C PRO A 36 -10.66 -0.57 6.75
N ARG A 37 -11.53 -1.58 6.63
CA ARG A 37 -11.59 -2.76 7.50
C ARG A 37 -11.08 -4.03 6.83
N THR A 38 -10.61 -3.92 5.59
CA THR A 38 -10.14 -5.04 4.77
C THR A 38 -8.66 -4.86 4.51
N THR A 39 -7.89 -5.94 4.65
CA THR A 39 -6.50 -5.98 4.20
C THR A 39 -6.42 -6.43 2.75
N VAL A 40 -5.44 -5.91 2.03
CA VAL A 40 -5.13 -6.26 0.64
C VAL A 40 -3.67 -6.64 0.56
N ASP A 41 -3.40 -7.73 -0.13
CA ASP A 41 -2.06 -8.27 -0.28
C ASP A 41 -1.35 -7.54 -1.42
N VAL A 42 -0.18 -6.98 -1.12
CA VAL A 42 0.69 -6.31 -2.08
C VAL A 42 2.07 -6.93 -2.01
N PRO A 43 2.75 -7.24 -3.13
CA PRO A 43 4.15 -7.62 -3.11
C PRO A 43 4.99 -6.64 -2.28
N ALA A 44 5.67 -7.13 -1.25
CA ALA A 44 6.48 -6.26 -0.38
C ALA A 44 7.66 -5.65 -1.15
N SER A 45 8.20 -6.37 -2.14
CA SER A 45 9.22 -5.91 -3.08
C SER A 45 8.77 -4.65 -3.82
N MET A 46 7.55 -4.63 -4.36
CA MET A 46 6.99 -3.48 -5.08
C MET A 46 7.01 -2.20 -4.23
N ILE A 47 6.72 -2.32 -2.93
CA ILE A 47 6.75 -1.21 -1.99
C ILE A 47 8.20 -0.84 -1.63
N ALA A 48 9.00 -1.83 -1.26
CA ALA A 48 10.41 -1.67 -0.87
C ALA A 48 11.23 -0.96 -1.96
N ASP A 49 11.09 -1.42 -3.20
CA ASP A 49 11.79 -0.87 -4.36
C ASP A 49 11.36 0.57 -4.63
N SER A 50 10.06 0.85 -4.54
CA SER A 50 9.53 2.21 -4.74
C SER A 50 10.02 3.20 -3.68
N LEU A 51 10.28 2.74 -2.45
CA LEU A 51 10.73 3.57 -1.33
C LEU A 51 12.24 3.52 -1.11
N ASN A 52 12.98 2.70 -1.87
CA ASN A 52 14.37 2.35 -1.62
C ASN A 52 14.61 1.99 -0.13
N THR A 53 13.76 1.12 0.41
CA THR A 53 13.74 0.77 1.84
C THR A 53 13.67 -0.75 2.00
N PRO A 54 14.42 -1.36 2.93
CA PRO A 54 14.32 -2.78 3.23
C PRO A 54 12.91 -3.24 3.63
N ILE A 55 12.53 -4.47 3.24
CA ILE A 55 11.20 -5.05 3.50
C ILE A 55 10.87 -5.10 5.00
N ASP A 56 11.84 -5.44 5.84
CA ASP A 56 11.71 -5.53 7.29
C ASP A 56 11.35 -4.18 7.95
N GLN A 57 11.55 -3.07 7.25
CA GLN A 57 11.18 -1.73 7.73
C GLN A 57 9.80 -1.27 7.26
N LEU A 58 9.07 -2.05 6.45
CA LEU A 58 7.79 -1.64 5.88
C LEU A 58 6.64 -1.68 6.91
N VAL A 59 6.67 -2.63 7.84
CA VAL A 59 5.61 -2.82 8.83
C VAL A 59 5.38 -1.55 9.65
N GLY A 60 4.12 -1.15 9.78
CA GLY A 60 3.71 0.06 10.51
C GLY A 60 3.86 1.37 9.72
N LYS A 61 4.47 1.35 8.53
CA LYS A 61 4.59 2.57 7.71
C LYS A 61 3.23 3.02 7.16
N ARG A 62 3.07 4.34 7.07
CA ARG A 62 1.99 5.00 6.31
C ARG A 62 2.58 5.49 5.00
N LEU A 63 2.03 4.99 3.91
CA LEU A 63 2.48 5.25 2.56
C LEU A 63 1.43 6.08 1.83
N SER A 64 1.88 6.88 0.87
CA SER A 64 1.01 7.44 -0.17
C SER A 64 1.14 6.59 -1.43
N ALA A 65 0.05 6.26 -2.09
CA ALA A 65 0.07 5.57 -3.39
C ALA A 65 -1.09 6.03 -4.26
N ASP A 66 -0.92 5.93 -5.57
CA ASP A 66 -2.02 6.04 -6.51
C ASP A 66 -2.77 4.70 -6.57
N VAL A 67 -4.06 4.72 -6.22
CA VAL A 67 -4.92 3.53 -6.14
C VAL A 67 -6.26 3.81 -6.78
N ASN A 68 -6.81 2.88 -7.54
CA ASN A 68 -8.19 2.95 -8.05
C ASN A 68 -9.22 2.55 -6.99
N ILE A 69 -9.48 3.46 -6.05
CA ILE A 69 -10.35 3.23 -4.87
C ILE A 69 -11.83 2.96 -5.15
N TYR A 70 -12.25 2.88 -6.41
CA TYR A 70 -13.59 2.45 -6.80
C TYR A 70 -13.61 1.03 -7.40
N ALA A 71 -12.51 0.28 -7.26
CA ALA A 71 -12.46 -1.14 -7.60
C ALA A 71 -13.54 -1.92 -6.82
N PRO A 72 -14.34 -2.78 -7.47
CA PRO A 72 -15.35 -3.60 -6.78
C PRO A 72 -14.75 -4.62 -5.81
N THR A 73 -13.56 -5.15 -6.15
CA THR A 73 -12.89 -6.22 -5.40
C THR A 73 -11.41 -5.90 -5.17
N ALA A 74 -10.80 -6.56 -4.18
CA ALA A 74 -9.38 -6.38 -3.88
C ALA A 74 -8.48 -6.75 -5.08
N GLY A 75 -8.84 -7.80 -5.82
CA GLY A 75 -8.10 -8.25 -7.00
C GLY A 75 -8.16 -7.30 -8.20
N GLU A 76 -9.07 -6.32 -8.18
CA GLU A 76 -9.16 -5.27 -9.20
C GLU A 76 -8.43 -3.98 -8.79
N LEU A 77 -7.86 -3.92 -7.57
CA LEU A 77 -7.01 -2.82 -7.17
C LEU A 77 -5.67 -2.89 -7.91
N TYR A 78 -5.22 -1.74 -8.38
CA TYR A 78 -3.84 -1.53 -8.76
C TYR A 78 -3.22 -0.47 -7.88
N PHE A 79 -1.91 -0.57 -7.73
CA PHE A 79 -1.09 0.35 -6.95
C PHE A 79 0.03 0.88 -7.83
N ARG A 80 0.39 2.15 -7.67
CA ARG A 80 1.56 2.73 -8.32
C ARG A 80 2.07 3.93 -7.51
N ASP A 81 3.30 4.34 -7.82
CA ASP A 81 3.92 5.56 -7.30
C ASP A 81 3.90 5.62 -5.76
N PHE A 82 4.32 4.53 -5.10
CA PHE A 82 4.44 4.52 -3.65
C PHE A 82 5.42 5.59 -3.18
N GLY A 83 5.06 6.27 -2.10
CA GLY A 83 5.89 7.27 -1.44
C GLY A 83 5.63 7.26 0.06
N MET A 84 6.47 7.95 0.81
CA MET A 84 6.23 8.15 2.23
C MET A 84 4.98 9.00 2.41
N GLY A 85 3.98 8.45 3.09
CA GLY A 85 2.76 9.18 3.41
C GLY A 85 3.03 10.23 4.49
N PRO A 86 2.16 11.24 4.62
CA PRO A 86 2.25 12.20 5.72
C PRO A 86 2.18 11.47 7.07
N GLY A 87 3.21 11.65 7.89
CA GLY A 87 3.27 11.08 9.23
C GLY A 87 4.41 11.69 10.04
N VAL A 88 4.03 12.40 11.12
CA VAL A 88 4.81 12.90 12.28
C VAL A 88 6.32 12.91 12.09
N ALA A 89 6.88 14.13 12.11
CA ALA A 89 8.30 14.41 12.15
C ALA A 89 9.07 13.32 12.89
N GLN A 90 10.09 12.77 12.22
CA GLN A 90 11.11 12.01 12.91
C GLN A 90 11.75 12.98 13.90
N ASN A 91 11.34 12.92 15.16
CA ASN A 91 12.10 13.52 16.24
C ASN A 91 13.39 12.71 16.31
N GLY A 92 14.41 13.18 15.58
CA GLY A 92 15.78 12.78 15.83
C GLY A 92 16.16 13.29 17.22
N ASN A 93 16.43 12.36 18.13
CA ASN A 93 17.62 12.37 18.97
C ASN A 93 17.83 10.99 19.58
#